data_AF-A0A6P4CB91-F1
#
_entry.id   AF-A0A6P4CB91-F1
#
_cell.length_a   1.000
_cell.length_b   1.000
_cell.length_c   1.000
_cell.angle_alpha   90.00
_cell.angle_beta   90.00
_cell.angle_gamma   90.00
#
_symmetry.space_group_name_H-M   'P 1'
#
loop_
_entity.id
_entity.type
_entity.pdbx_description
1 polymer ?
#
loop_
_entity_poly.entity_id
_entity_poly.type
_entity_poly.pdbx_seq_one_letter_code
_entity_poly.pdbx_strand_id
1 'polypeptide(L)'
;MARGSESVGEGVPKEMSDPLRRMVASLENLEAELPNILSLSNPFILSKMPPLQRAHSLLTLANITSTLFSLKLRCKGTNPDYHPLKSELDRLKVYQRKLEPFADVGQALPLPSSFLDDQASVDRSLRDLTSVQRKEMANMSIGEVPTMSNYQEQAGQKRKHPSSEEHPVQVYAEVHVKKEPLEVFGHNNGKTEEPIVIDISDDDE
;
A
#
# COMPACT_ATOMS: atom_id res chain seq x y z
N MET A 1 53.69 -5.98 -9.47
CA MET A 1 53.39 -6.94 -10.55
C MET A 1 52.11 -6.49 -11.21
N ALA A 2 52.17 -6.15 -12.50
CA ALA A 2 51.05 -5.60 -13.26
C ALA A 2 50.01 -6.70 -13.53
N ARG A 3 48.76 -6.43 -13.16
CA ARG A 3 47.62 -7.32 -13.43
C ARG A 3 47.26 -7.20 -14.91
N GLY A 4 47.29 -8.33 -15.60
CA GLY A 4 47.22 -8.42 -17.06
C GLY A 4 46.02 -7.70 -17.66
N SER A 5 46.31 -6.80 -18.59
CA SER A 5 45.41 -6.33 -19.63
C SER A 5 45.21 -7.48 -20.63
N GLU A 6 44.32 -8.41 -20.28
CA GLU A 6 43.85 -9.42 -21.24
C GLU A 6 43.10 -8.72 -22.38
N SER A 7 43.48 -9.08 -23.60
CA SER A 7 42.99 -8.53 -24.86
C SER A 7 41.49 -8.77 -25.04
N VAL A 8 40.69 -7.78 -24.64
CA VAL A 8 39.30 -7.62 -25.06
C VAL A 8 39.30 -7.43 -26.58
N GLY A 9 39.19 -8.48 -27.37
CA GLY A 9 39.06 -8.27 -28.82
C GLY A 9 39.16 -9.46 -29.76
N GLU A 10 39.67 -10.61 -29.35
CA GLU A 10 40.03 -11.65 -30.34
C GLU A 10 38.84 -12.47 -30.88
N GLY A 11 37.63 -12.31 -30.30
CA GLY A 11 36.41 -13.01 -30.74
C GLY A 11 35.16 -12.15 -30.90
N VAL A 12 35.28 -10.82 -30.80
CA VAL A 12 34.13 -9.91 -30.83
C VAL A 12 34.09 -9.17 -32.18
N PRO A 13 32.97 -9.19 -32.92
CA PRO A 13 32.81 -8.40 -34.14
C PRO A 13 33.09 -6.91 -33.88
N LYS A 14 33.80 -6.25 -34.80
CA LYS A 14 34.21 -4.85 -34.64
C LYS A 14 33.01 -3.92 -34.46
N GLU A 15 31.90 -4.24 -35.11
CA GLU A 15 30.61 -3.54 -35.05
C GLU A 15 30.00 -3.55 -33.64
N MET A 16 30.32 -4.56 -32.83
CA MET A 16 29.82 -4.72 -31.46
C MET A 16 30.75 -4.12 -30.41
N SER A 17 31.99 -3.81 -30.75
CA SER A 17 33.00 -3.34 -29.79
C SER A 17 32.62 -2.03 -29.09
N ASP A 18 32.08 -1.05 -29.83
CA ASP A 18 31.66 0.24 -29.26
C ASP A 18 30.38 0.16 -28.40
N PRO A 19 29.29 -0.54 -28.82
CA PRO A 19 28.15 -0.80 -27.95
C PRO A 19 28.52 -1.53 -26.65
N LEU A 20 29.40 -2.55 -26.74
CA LEU A 20 29.83 -3.30 -25.57
C LEU A 20 30.67 -2.43 -24.62
N ARG A 21 31.59 -1.62 -25.15
CA ARG A 21 32.35 -0.66 -24.34
C ARG A 21 31.45 0.33 -23.61
N ARG A 22 30.44 0.87 -24.31
CA ARG A 22 29.45 1.77 -23.69
C ARG A 22 28.64 1.06 -22.61
N MET A 23 28.24 -0.19 -22.84
CA MET A 23 27.51 -0.98 -21.85
C MET A 23 28.35 -1.20 -20.59
N VAL A 24 29.63 -1.57 -20.74
CA VAL A 24 30.55 -1.76 -19.61
C VAL A 24 30.72 -0.46 -18.82
N ALA A 25 31.00 0.65 -19.49
CA ALA A 25 31.12 1.96 -18.81
C ALA A 25 29.83 2.36 -18.07
N SER A 26 28.65 2.09 -18.65
CA SER A 26 27.37 2.34 -17.98
C SER A 26 27.16 1.45 -16.75
N LEU A 27 27.63 0.19 -16.78
CA LEU A 27 27.54 -0.72 -15.65
C LEU A 27 28.51 -0.32 -14.53
N GLU A 28 29.72 0.14 -14.85
CA GLU A 28 30.69 0.66 -13.88
C GLU A 28 30.13 1.90 -13.16
N ASN A 29 29.52 2.83 -13.90
CA ASN A 29 28.86 3.99 -13.31
C ASN A 29 27.69 3.59 -12.41
N LEU A 30 26.89 2.62 -12.85
CA LEU A 30 25.78 2.10 -12.04
C LEU A 30 26.30 1.42 -10.77
N GLU A 31 27.37 0.63 -10.85
CA GLU A 31 27.99 -0.03 -9.70
C GLU A 31 28.48 0.99 -8.66
N ALA A 32 29.01 2.14 -9.09
CA ALA A 32 29.42 3.22 -8.20
C ALA A 32 28.23 3.89 -7.48
N GLU A 33 27.10 4.09 -8.16
CA GLU A 33 25.92 4.77 -7.59
C GLU A 33 24.94 3.84 -6.87
N LEU A 34 24.97 2.54 -7.16
CA LEU A 34 24.03 1.58 -6.60
C LEU A 34 24.06 1.53 -5.06
N PRO A 35 25.23 1.55 -4.38
CA PRO A 35 25.27 1.63 -2.92
C PRO A 35 24.54 2.85 -2.36
N ASN A 36 24.66 4.01 -3.01
CA ASN A 36 23.96 5.23 -2.61
C ASN A 36 22.45 5.03 -2.68
N ILE A 37 21.95 4.47 -3.80
CA ILE A 37 20.53 4.18 -4.01
C ILE A 37 20.01 3.16 -2.98
N LEU A 38 20.78 2.10 -2.72
CA LEU A 38 20.42 1.06 -1.76
C LEU A 38 20.40 1.58 -0.33
N SER A 39 21.30 2.50 0.02
CA SER A 39 21.31 3.13 1.35
C SER A 39 20.01 3.87 1.66
N LEU A 40 19.41 4.52 0.64
CA LEU A 40 18.13 5.23 0.74
C LEU A 40 16.93 4.29 0.89
N SER A 41 17.10 3.01 0.54
CA SER A 41 16.07 1.97 0.65
C SER A 41 15.99 1.36 2.05
N ASN A 42 16.71 1.91 3.03
CA ASN A 42 16.63 1.50 4.43
C ASN A 42 15.19 1.68 4.97
N PRO A 43 14.58 0.66 5.62
CA PRO A 43 13.22 0.74 6.16
C PRO A 43 12.98 1.95 7.07
N PHE A 44 13.98 2.35 7.86
CA PHE A 44 13.91 3.53 8.72
C PHE A 44 13.79 4.81 7.90
N ILE A 45 14.61 4.98 6.86
CA ILE A 45 14.58 6.15 5.98
C ILE A 45 13.27 6.18 5.20
N LEU A 46 12.86 5.04 4.63
CA LEU A 46 11.60 4.91 3.91
C LEU A 46 10.42 5.32 4.80
N SER A 47 10.40 4.93 6.08
CA SER A 47 9.33 5.28 7.02
C SER A 47 9.15 6.78 7.23
N LYS A 48 10.22 7.57 7.03
CA LYS A 48 10.20 9.04 7.16
C LYS A 48 9.83 9.76 5.87
N MET A 49 9.88 9.07 4.73
CA MET A 49 9.50 9.66 3.44
C MET A 49 7.98 9.84 3.30
N PRO A 50 7.51 10.90 2.62
CA PRO A 50 6.12 11.02 2.19
C PRO A 50 5.65 9.78 1.41
N PRO A 51 4.39 9.35 1.55
CA PRO A 51 3.89 8.12 0.91
C PRO A 51 4.14 8.05 -0.60
N LEU A 52 3.93 9.16 -1.31
CA LEU A 52 4.15 9.24 -2.76
C LEU A 52 5.64 9.05 -3.11
N GLN A 53 6.53 9.79 -2.46
CA GLN A 53 7.98 9.68 -2.67
C GLN A 53 8.49 8.27 -2.32
N ARG A 54 7.98 7.68 -1.25
CA ARG A 54 8.29 6.30 -0.85
C ARG A 54 7.88 5.30 -1.94
N ALA A 55 6.67 5.45 -2.50
CA ALA A 55 6.18 4.58 -3.55
C ALA A 55 7.02 4.70 -4.83
N HIS A 56 7.39 5.92 -5.24
CA HIS A 56 8.31 6.14 -6.36
C HIS A 56 9.67 5.50 -6.13
N SER A 57 10.24 5.66 -4.93
CA SER A 57 11.56 5.10 -4.59
C SER A 57 11.55 3.57 -4.68
N LEU A 58 10.53 2.92 -4.11
CA LEU A 58 10.37 1.46 -4.17
C LEU A 58 10.10 0.95 -5.60
N LEU A 59 9.29 1.67 -6.38
CA LEU A 59 9.04 1.32 -7.78
C LEU A 59 10.33 1.42 -8.61
N THR A 60 11.12 2.47 -8.40
CA THR A 60 12.43 2.64 -9.05
C THR A 60 13.38 1.49 -8.70
N LEU A 61 13.46 1.09 -7.43
CA LEU A 61 14.28 -0.04 -7.01
C LEU A 61 13.84 -1.35 -7.69
N ALA A 62 12.53 -1.60 -7.77
CA ALA A 62 11.99 -2.77 -8.45
C ALA A 62 12.25 -2.75 -9.96
N ASN A 63 12.18 -1.58 -10.60
CA ASN A 63 12.55 -1.39 -12.00
C ASN A 63 14.05 -1.65 -12.25
N ILE A 64 14.94 -1.09 -11.42
CA ILE A 64 16.39 -1.34 -11.50
C ILE A 64 16.66 -2.85 -11.40
N THR A 65 16.11 -3.50 -10.37
CA THR A 65 16.30 -4.93 -10.13
C THR A 65 15.82 -5.78 -11.32
N SER A 66 14.62 -5.51 -11.84
CA SER A 66 14.04 -6.25 -12.97
C SER A 66 14.79 -6.00 -14.27
N THR A 67 15.33 -4.80 -14.47
CA THR A 67 16.12 -4.43 -15.64
C THR A 67 17.49 -5.12 -15.61
N LEU A 68 18.18 -5.11 -14.47
CA LEU A 68 19.43 -5.83 -14.28
C LEU A 68 19.26 -7.34 -14.46
N PHE A 69 18.18 -7.90 -13.94
CA PHE A 69 17.87 -9.30 -14.15
C PHE A 69 17.53 -9.60 -15.62
N SER A 70 16.82 -8.71 -16.31
CA SER A 70 16.59 -8.82 -17.77
C SER A 70 17.91 -8.82 -18.55
N LEU A 71 18.85 -7.94 -18.19
CA LEU A 71 20.18 -7.89 -18.78
C LEU A 71 20.94 -9.21 -18.55
N LYS A 72 20.92 -9.73 -17.31
CA LYS A 72 21.52 -11.02 -16.97
C LYS A 72 20.95 -12.17 -17.81
N LEU A 73 19.64 -12.20 -18.04
CA LEU A 73 19.01 -13.21 -18.90
C LEU A 73 19.50 -13.09 -20.35
N ARG A 74 19.54 -11.87 -20.89
CA ARG A 74 20.04 -11.62 -22.26
C ARG A 74 21.51 -12.02 -22.42
N CYS A 75 22.35 -11.75 -21.42
CA CYS A 75 23.75 -12.20 -21.40
C CYS A 75 23.88 -13.73 -21.36
N LYS A 76 22.90 -14.44 -20.80
CA LYS A 76 22.80 -15.92 -20.83
C LYS A 76 22.16 -16.46 -22.12
N GLY A 77 21.78 -15.60 -23.06
CA GLY A 77 21.07 -15.99 -24.28
C GLY A 77 19.59 -16.32 -24.08
N THR A 78 19.01 -16.02 -22.90
CA THR A 78 17.59 -16.20 -22.64
C THR A 78 16.83 -14.91 -22.95
N ASN A 79 15.76 -15.00 -23.74
CA ASN A 79 14.92 -13.84 -24.00
C ASN A 79 13.96 -13.58 -22.82
N PRO A 80 13.96 -12.37 -22.21
CA PRO A 80 13.07 -12.04 -21.09
C PRO A 80 11.57 -12.12 -21.43
N ASP A 81 11.19 -12.02 -22.71
CA ASP A 81 9.78 -12.07 -23.14
C ASP A 81 9.14 -13.46 -22.97
N TYR A 82 9.96 -14.51 -22.95
CA TYR A 82 9.52 -15.90 -22.71
C TYR A 82 9.88 -16.39 -21.31
N HIS A 83 10.36 -15.50 -20.44
CA HIS A 83 10.71 -15.78 -19.06
C HIS A 83 9.59 -15.31 -18.11
N PRO A 84 9.39 -15.94 -16.94
CA PRO A 84 8.44 -15.46 -15.92
C PRO A 84 8.62 -13.98 -15.51
N LEU A 85 9.81 -13.43 -15.76
CA LEU A 85 10.14 -12.02 -15.57
C LEU A 85 9.21 -11.07 -16.35
N LYS A 86 8.66 -11.51 -17.49
CA LYS A 86 7.69 -10.71 -18.25
C LYS A 86 6.49 -10.31 -17.40
N SER A 87 5.96 -11.25 -16.60
CA SER A 87 4.82 -10.98 -15.72
C SER A 87 5.15 -9.93 -14.65
N GLU A 88 6.39 -9.95 -14.15
CA GLU A 88 6.92 -8.96 -13.21
C GLU A 88 7.04 -7.57 -13.86
N LEU A 89 7.56 -7.50 -15.09
CA LEU A 89 7.65 -6.25 -15.85
C LEU A 89 6.26 -5.67 -16.13
N ASP A 90 5.28 -6.51 -16.49
CA ASP A 90 3.90 -6.07 -16.70
C ASP A 90 3.25 -5.60 -15.38
N ARG A 91 3.58 -6.25 -14.24
CA ARG A 91 3.17 -5.79 -12.91
C ARG A 91 3.74 -4.41 -12.58
N LEU A 92 5.01 -4.15 -12.92
CA LEU A 92 5.63 -2.84 -12.71
C LEU A 92 4.98 -1.74 -13.56
N LYS A 93 4.60 -2.02 -14.81
CA LYS A 93 3.83 -1.08 -15.64
C LYS A 93 2.46 -0.74 -15.02
N VAL A 94 1.81 -1.71 -14.37
CA VAL A 94 0.56 -1.44 -13.63
C VAL A 94 0.82 -0.47 -12.48
N TYR A 95 1.88 -0.68 -11.69
CA TYR A 95 2.21 0.22 -10.59
C TYR A 95 2.63 1.62 -11.05
N GLN A 96 3.35 1.72 -12.17
CA GLN A 96 3.69 3.00 -12.78
C GLN A 96 2.43 3.79 -13.16
N ARG A 97 1.47 3.15 -13.84
CA ARG A 97 0.17 3.76 -14.18
C ARG A 97 -0.65 4.16 -12.96
N LYS A 98 -0.48 3.48 -11.82
CA LYS A 98 -1.13 3.87 -10.56
C LYS A 98 -0.51 5.11 -9.93
N LEU A 99 0.78 5.37 -10.17
CA LEU A 99 1.50 6.53 -9.63
C LEU A 99 1.43 7.76 -10.54
N GLU A 100 1.28 7.57 -11.85
CA GLU A 100 1.20 8.65 -12.84
C GLU A 100 0.18 9.75 -12.49
N PRO A 101 -1.05 9.46 -12.02
CA PRO A 101 -2.01 10.50 -11.66
C PRO A 101 -1.54 11.39 -10.50
N PHE A 102 -0.62 10.92 -9.66
CA PHE A 102 -0.15 11.65 -8.48
C PHE A 102 1.10 12.47 -8.76
N ALA A 103 1.75 12.29 -9.92
CA ALA A 103 2.94 13.05 -10.31
C ALA A 103 2.62 14.54 -10.52
N ASP A 104 1.42 14.87 -11.03
CA ASP A 104 0.96 16.24 -11.28
C ASP A 104 0.14 16.83 -10.12
N VAL A 105 -0.39 16.01 -9.22
CA VAL A 105 -1.31 16.42 -8.13
C VAL A 105 -0.57 17.08 -6.94
N GLY A 106 0.75 17.20 -7.01
CA GLY A 106 1.52 18.12 -6.15
C GLY A 106 1.07 19.59 -6.26
N GLN A 107 0.30 19.93 -7.30
CA GLN A 107 -0.43 21.18 -7.45
C GLN A 107 -1.92 20.90 -7.28
N ALA A 108 -2.37 20.85 -6.02
CA ALA A 108 -3.75 20.98 -5.55
C ALA A 108 -4.85 20.88 -6.64
N LEU A 109 -5.22 19.65 -7.01
CA LEU A 109 -6.50 19.43 -7.70
C LEU A 109 -7.45 18.69 -6.75
N PRO A 110 -8.62 19.26 -6.43
CA PRO A 110 -9.62 18.58 -5.62
C PRO A 110 -10.04 17.28 -6.29
N LEU A 111 -9.82 16.14 -5.62
CA LEU A 111 -10.39 14.88 -6.08
C LEU A 111 -11.93 15.01 -6.03
N PRO A 112 -12.66 14.73 -7.13
CA PRO A 112 -14.10 14.91 -7.21
C PRO A 112 -14.88 13.79 -6.52
N SER A 113 -14.40 13.27 -5.38
CA SER A 113 -15.05 12.15 -4.67
C SER A 113 -15.41 12.42 -3.21
N SER A 114 -15.36 13.67 -2.75
CA SER A 114 -15.91 14.00 -1.43
C SER A 114 -16.50 15.40 -1.32
N PHE A 115 -16.72 16.10 -2.43
CA PHE A 115 -17.71 17.17 -2.43
C PHE A 115 -19.07 16.50 -2.63
N LEU A 116 -19.56 15.86 -1.57
CA LEU A 116 -21.00 15.76 -1.44
C LEU A 116 -21.45 17.21 -1.33
N ASP A 117 -22.15 17.71 -2.35
CA ASP A 117 -22.91 18.94 -2.22
C ASP A 117 -23.91 18.72 -1.08
N ASP A 118 -23.54 19.10 0.14
CA ASP A 118 -24.42 19.05 1.30
C ASP A 118 -25.74 19.77 0.98
N GLN A 119 -25.67 20.81 0.15
CA GLN A 119 -26.80 21.56 -0.36
C GLN A 119 -27.74 20.72 -1.26
N ALA A 120 -27.19 19.86 -2.12
CA ALA A 120 -28.00 19.02 -3.02
C ALA A 120 -28.70 17.87 -2.28
N SER A 121 -28.12 17.41 -1.17
CA SER A 121 -28.75 16.43 -0.26
C SER A 121 -29.93 17.05 0.49
N VAL A 122 -29.77 18.28 0.98
CA VAL A 122 -30.85 19.05 1.62
C VAL A 122 -31.99 19.33 0.63
N ASP A 123 -31.70 19.79 -0.59
CA ASP A 123 -32.75 20.11 -1.58
C ASP A 123 -33.54 18.88 -2.05
N ARG A 124 -32.91 17.70 -2.12
CA ARG A 124 -33.64 16.44 -2.38
C ARG A 124 -34.53 16.04 -1.21
N SER A 125 -34.10 16.29 0.02
CA SER A 125 -34.89 16.01 1.22
C SER A 125 -36.05 17.01 1.43
N LEU A 126 -35.98 18.19 0.81
CA LEU A 126 -37.01 19.24 0.92
C LEU A 126 -37.99 19.30 -0.27
N ARG A 127 -37.85 18.42 -1.26
CA ARG A 127 -38.60 18.47 -2.54
C ARG A 127 -40.11 18.26 -2.38
N ASP A 128 -40.55 17.58 -1.32
CA ASP A 128 -41.97 17.25 -1.10
C ASP A 128 -42.64 18.09 -0.01
N LEU A 129 -41.93 19.05 0.59
CA LEU A 129 -42.52 19.93 1.61
C LEU A 129 -43.30 21.07 0.95
N THR A 130 -44.54 21.25 1.36
CA THR A 130 -45.33 22.44 0.98
C THR A 130 -44.77 23.70 1.67
N SER A 131 -45.06 24.89 1.13
CA SER A 131 -44.58 26.16 1.71
C SER A 131 -45.04 26.36 3.16
N VAL A 132 -46.18 25.78 3.53
CA VAL A 132 -46.74 25.80 4.89
C VAL A 132 -45.92 24.93 5.83
N GLN A 133 -45.59 23.70 5.43
CA GLN A 133 -44.79 22.79 6.25
C GLN A 133 -43.35 23.29 6.45
N ARG A 134 -42.77 23.96 5.45
CA ARG A 134 -41.46 24.62 5.60
C ARG A 134 -41.48 25.72 6.66
N LYS A 135 -42.55 26.52 6.71
CA LYS A 135 -42.71 27.60 7.70
C LYS A 135 -42.94 27.06 9.11
N GLU A 136 -43.70 25.99 9.24
CA GLU A 136 -43.95 25.32 10.52
C GLU A 136 -42.66 24.70 11.10
N MET A 137 -41.87 24.01 10.27
CA MET A 137 -40.56 23.46 10.66
C MET A 137 -39.55 24.56 11.05
N ALA A 138 -39.54 25.69 10.34
CA ALA A 138 -38.69 26.83 10.67
C ALA A 138 -39.07 27.47 12.01
N ASN A 139 -40.36 27.59 12.29
CA ASN A 139 -40.86 28.12 13.57
C ASN A 139 -40.53 27.19 14.75
N MET A 140 -40.55 25.87 14.55
CA MET A 140 -40.14 24.89 15.57
C MET A 140 -38.63 24.92 15.83
N SER A 141 -37.81 25.19 14.82
CA SER A 141 -36.34 25.28 14.94
C SER A 141 -35.87 26.55 15.67
N ILE A 142 -36.64 27.65 15.56
CA ILE A 142 -36.32 28.95 16.18
C ILE A 142 -36.73 29.00 17.66
N GLY A 143 -37.39 27.97 18.20
CA GLY A 143 -37.72 27.91 19.62
C GLY A 143 -38.78 28.92 20.07
N GLU A 144 -39.57 29.48 19.15
CA GLU A 144 -40.79 30.21 19.50
C GLU A 144 -41.89 29.20 19.83
N VAL A 145 -41.92 28.83 21.11
CA VAL A 145 -42.99 28.08 21.75
C VAL A 145 -44.31 28.84 21.57
N PRO A 146 -45.33 28.28 20.90
CA PRO A 146 -46.68 28.78 21.06
C PRO A 146 -47.08 28.53 22.51
N THR A 147 -47.38 29.59 23.26
CA THR A 147 -47.95 29.51 24.62
C THR A 147 -49.19 28.63 24.59
N MET A 148 -49.02 27.35 24.92
CA MET A 148 -50.11 26.41 25.14
C MET A 148 -50.72 26.72 26.52
N SER A 149 -51.70 27.61 26.50
CA SER A 149 -52.68 27.76 27.56
C SER A 149 -53.46 26.45 27.72
N ASN A 150 -53.41 25.90 28.93
CA ASN A 150 -54.27 24.86 29.51
C ASN A 150 -54.16 23.44 28.91
N TYR A 151 -53.22 22.66 29.43
CA TYR A 151 -53.47 21.25 29.69
C TYR A 151 -53.17 20.93 31.15
N GLN A 152 -54.23 20.48 31.81
CA GLN A 152 -54.31 20.09 33.19
C GLN A 152 -53.39 18.89 33.48
N GLU A 153 -52.57 19.00 34.53
CA GLU A 153 -51.80 17.90 35.10
C GLU A 153 -52.74 16.73 35.44
N GLN A 154 -52.60 15.63 34.70
CA GLN A 154 -52.99 14.31 35.19
C GLN A 154 -51.74 13.48 35.33
N ALA A 155 -51.18 13.56 36.54
CA ALA A 155 -50.20 12.62 37.04
C ALA A 155 -50.79 11.21 37.03
N GLY A 156 -50.04 10.29 36.42
CA GLY A 156 -50.22 8.85 36.57
C GLY A 156 -50.93 8.20 35.39
N GLN A 157 -50.16 7.65 34.45
CA GLN A 157 -50.32 6.27 34.00
C GLN A 157 -48.95 5.70 33.55
N LYS A 158 -48.60 4.56 34.17
CA LYS A 158 -47.34 3.84 34.03
C LYS A 158 -47.24 3.24 32.62
N ARG A 159 -46.24 3.64 31.84
CA ARG A 159 -45.80 2.86 30.68
C ARG A 159 -44.80 1.80 31.17
N LYS A 160 -45.11 0.53 30.95
CA LYS A 160 -44.21 -0.60 31.23
C LYS A 160 -43.17 -0.69 30.10
N HIS A 161 -41.96 -0.22 30.36
CA HIS A 161 -40.76 -0.68 29.66
C HIS A 161 -39.72 -1.09 30.69
N PRO A 162 -39.07 -2.26 30.56
CA PRO A 162 -38.05 -2.70 31.50
C PRO A 162 -36.80 -1.85 31.32
N SER A 163 -36.45 -1.11 32.37
CA SER A 163 -35.13 -0.50 32.57
C SER A 163 -34.11 -1.62 32.79
N SER A 164 -33.16 -1.80 31.88
CA SER A 164 -31.99 -2.64 32.15
C SER A 164 -31.05 -1.86 33.06
N GLU A 165 -30.83 -2.39 34.26
CA GLU A 165 -29.88 -1.89 35.25
C GLU A 165 -28.45 -1.87 34.67
N GLU A 166 -27.78 -0.72 34.75
CA GLU A 166 -26.34 -0.63 34.66
C GLU A 166 -25.75 -0.97 36.05
N HIS A 167 -24.92 -2.01 36.11
CA HIS A 167 -24.07 -2.28 37.27
C HIS A 167 -22.65 -1.78 37.00
N PRO A 168 -22.05 -0.97 37.88
CA PRO A 168 -20.62 -0.70 37.83
C PRO A 168 -19.89 -1.83 38.55
N VAL A 169 -19.09 -2.61 37.82
CA VAL A 169 -18.13 -3.56 38.40
C VAL A 169 -16.72 -3.11 38.04
N GLN A 170 -16.07 -2.46 38.99
CA GLN A 170 -14.61 -2.48 39.07
C GLN A 170 -14.21 -3.89 39.51
N VAL A 171 -13.18 -4.48 38.87
CA VAL A 171 -12.14 -5.30 39.52
C VAL A 171 -11.15 -5.87 38.48
N TYR A 172 -9.89 -5.45 38.65
CA TYR A 172 -8.61 -6.13 38.49
C TYR A 172 -8.05 -6.48 37.09
N ALA A 173 -6.79 -6.07 36.95
CA ALA A 173 -5.87 -6.42 35.89
C ALA A 173 -5.34 -7.85 36.10
N GLU A 174 -5.43 -8.67 35.06
CA GLU A 174 -4.55 -9.82 34.88
C GLU A 174 -4.03 -9.84 33.44
N VAL A 175 -2.72 -9.64 33.33
CA VAL A 175 -1.92 -9.76 32.13
C VAL A 175 -1.91 -11.23 31.70
N HIS A 176 -2.60 -11.54 30.60
CA HIS A 176 -2.48 -12.82 29.92
C HIS A 176 -1.93 -12.61 28.51
N VAL A 177 -0.61 -12.77 28.38
CA VAL A 177 0.07 -12.89 27.09
C VAL A 177 -0.33 -14.21 26.45
N LYS A 178 -1.33 -14.19 25.57
CA LYS A 178 -1.59 -15.28 24.64
C LYS A 178 -0.70 -15.08 23.41
N LYS A 179 0.33 -15.92 23.28
CA LYS A 179 1.07 -16.13 22.03
C LYS A 179 0.11 -16.77 21.03
N GLU A 180 -0.32 -16.01 20.03
CA GLU A 180 -0.92 -16.60 18.83
C GLU A 180 0.16 -16.90 17.78
N PRO A 181 0.09 -18.07 17.13
CA PRO A 181 0.98 -18.43 16.05
C PRO A 181 0.59 -17.69 14.75
N LEU A 182 1.64 -17.30 14.04
CA LEU A 182 1.66 -16.79 12.67
C LEU A 182 0.80 -17.68 11.74
N GLU A 183 -0.33 -17.17 11.26
CA GLU A 183 -1.06 -17.80 10.16
C GLU A 183 -0.28 -17.62 8.86
N VAL A 184 0.43 -18.69 8.49
CA VAL A 184 1.08 -18.87 7.20
C VAL A 184 0.00 -19.22 6.18
N PHE A 185 -0.16 -18.34 5.20
CA PHE A 185 -0.87 -18.58 3.96
C PHE A 185 -0.17 -19.71 3.17
N GLY A 186 -0.85 -20.79 2.81
CA GLY A 186 -0.32 -21.78 1.87
C GLY A 186 -0.97 -23.16 1.94
N HIS A 187 -2.08 -23.34 1.22
CA HIS A 187 -2.62 -24.68 0.92
C HIS A 187 -1.82 -25.32 -0.22
N ASN A 188 -1.01 -26.33 0.11
CA ASN A 188 -0.44 -27.24 -0.88
C ASN A 188 -0.73 -28.67 -0.41
N ASN A 189 -1.73 -29.29 -1.02
CA ASN A 189 -2.03 -30.71 -0.82
C ASN A 189 -1.01 -31.55 -1.59
N GLY A 190 -0.26 -32.43 -0.90
CA GLY A 190 0.58 -33.41 -1.59
C GLY A 190 1.58 -34.18 -0.73
N LYS A 191 1.06 -35.16 0.02
CA LYS A 191 1.63 -36.52 0.26
C LYS A 191 3.11 -36.70 0.69
N THR A 192 3.21 -37.23 1.93
CA THR A 192 4.03 -38.38 2.39
C THR A 192 5.57 -38.29 2.46
N GLU A 193 6.03 -38.29 3.71
CA GLU A 193 6.94 -39.27 4.36
C GLU A 193 8.36 -38.87 4.78
N GLU A 194 8.57 -39.11 6.09
CA GLU A 194 9.79 -39.24 6.92
C GLU A 194 10.59 -38.00 7.40
N PRO A 195 10.97 -37.96 8.70
CA PRO A 195 11.84 -36.91 9.25
C PRO A 195 13.30 -37.15 8.90
N ILE A 196 13.95 -36.15 8.31
CA ILE A 196 15.40 -36.11 8.05
C ILE A 196 16.12 -35.95 9.40
N VAL A 197 16.85 -36.98 9.82
CA VAL A 197 17.87 -36.90 10.86
C VAL A 197 19.14 -36.36 10.20
N ILE A 198 19.61 -35.19 10.64
CA ILE A 198 20.91 -34.65 10.23
C ILE A 198 21.94 -35.14 11.23
N ASP A 199 22.74 -36.11 10.81
CA ASP A 199 23.94 -36.55 11.53
C ASP A 199 25.08 -35.57 11.20
N ILE A 200 25.62 -34.92 12.23
CA ILE A 200 26.75 -34.00 12.11
C ILE A 200 27.93 -34.76 12.73
N SER A 201 28.65 -35.52 11.91
CA SER A 201 29.97 -36.03 12.26
C SER A 201 30.99 -35.17 11.54
N ASP A 202 31.64 -34.29 12.31
CA ASP A 202 32.99 -33.80 12.04
C ASP A 202 33.93 -35.00 11.97
N ASP A 203 34.76 -35.07 10.93
CA ASP A 203 36.01 -35.83 11.00
C ASP A 203 37.07 -35.04 10.24
N ASP A 204 38.03 -34.55 11.01
CA ASP A 204 39.27 -33.90 10.58
C ASP A 204 40.24 -34.98 10.07
N GLU A 205 40.76 -34.84 8.85
CA GLU A 205 42.17 -35.13 8.47
C GLU A 205 42.56 -34.39 7.17
#